data_AF-A0A659PYR4-F1
#
_entry.id   AF-A0A659PYR4-F1
#
_cell.length_a   1.000
_cell.length_b   1.000
_cell.length_c   1.000
_cell.angle_alpha   90.00
_cell.angle_beta   90.00
_cell.angle_gamma   90.00
#
_symmetry.space_group_name_H-M   'P 1'
#
loop_
_entity.id
_entity.type
_entity.pdbx_description
1 polymer ?
#
loop_
_entity_poly.entity_id
_entity_poly.type
_entity_poly.pdbx_seq_one_letter_code
_entity_poly.pdbx_strand_id
1 'polypeptide(L)'
;MRNRLGIHQAQRLAQAAYEMTALRAATIELGPLVRGLPHLCAIHRQLYQDIFDWAGQLREVDIYQGDTRFCHFAYIEKQRNPLMQDLEEEDFHVAQGPDQFVVRLAHFDSG
;
A
#
# COMPACT_ATOMS: atom_id res chain seq x y z
N MET A 1 1.65 -5.66 18.64
CA MET A 1 2.52 -6.04 17.51
C MET A 1 3.97 -5.85 17.91
N ARG A 2 4.88 -6.73 17.45
CA ARG A 2 6.32 -6.48 17.55
C ARG A 2 6.67 -5.24 16.71
N ASN A 3 7.49 -4.36 17.26
CA ASN A 3 7.89 -3.10 16.63
C ASN A 3 9.31 -2.75 17.10
N ARG A 4 10.02 -1.97 16.28
CA ARG A 4 11.42 -1.56 16.50
C ARG A 4 11.57 -0.58 17.67
N LEU A 5 10.48 0.04 18.11
CA LEU A 5 10.43 1.03 19.19
C LEU A 5 10.32 0.39 20.58
N GLY A 6 10.14 -0.95 20.65
CA GLY A 6 9.92 -1.64 21.93
C GLY A 6 8.63 -1.25 22.66
N ILE A 7 7.65 -0.65 21.96
CA ILE A 7 6.41 -0.18 22.58
C ILE A 7 5.44 -1.37 22.75
N HIS A 8 5.01 -1.62 23.98
CA HIS A 8 4.07 -2.71 24.29
C HIS A 8 2.61 -2.26 24.41
N GLN A 9 2.35 -0.97 24.62
CA GLN A 9 0.99 -0.44 24.74
C GLN A 9 0.44 -0.07 23.35
N ALA A 10 -0.67 -0.70 22.96
CA ALA A 10 -1.26 -0.54 21.63
C ALA A 10 -1.55 0.91 21.25
N GLN A 11 -2.14 1.70 22.16
CA GLN A 11 -2.45 3.10 21.90
C GLN A 11 -1.19 3.96 21.66
N ARG A 12 -0.13 3.73 22.43
CA ARG A 12 1.15 4.42 22.24
C ARG A 12 1.81 4.04 20.92
N LEU A 13 1.73 2.76 20.53
CA LEU A 13 2.27 2.31 19.26
C LEU A 13 1.51 2.95 18.09
N ALA A 14 0.18 3.04 18.18
CA ALA A 14 -0.64 3.70 17.17
C ALA A 14 -0.30 5.19 17.02
N GLN A 15 -0.16 5.90 18.15
CA GLN A 15 0.22 7.31 18.15
C GLN A 15 1.61 7.54 17.53
N ALA A 16 2.61 6.76 17.97
CA ALA A 16 3.96 6.86 17.42
C ALA A 16 3.98 6.53 15.91
N ALA A 17 3.25 5.50 15.49
CA ALA A 17 3.15 5.15 14.08
C ALA A 17 2.53 6.27 13.25
N TYR A 18 1.45 6.91 13.74
CA TYR A 18 0.82 8.05 13.07
C TYR A 18 1.81 9.21 12.86
N GLU A 19 2.50 9.63 13.92
CA GLU A 19 3.45 10.75 13.86
C GLU A 19 4.63 10.46 12.92
N MET A 20 5.24 9.27 13.06
CA MET A 20 6.42 8.90 12.28
C MET A 20 6.09 8.68 10.80
N THR A 21 4.95 8.05 10.49
CA THR A 21 4.52 7.85 9.10
C THR A 21 4.17 9.17 8.42
N ALA A 22 3.60 10.14 9.14
CA ALA A 22 3.37 11.49 8.60
C ALA A 22 4.68 12.20 8.22
N LEU A 23 5.71 12.11 9.07
CA LEU A 23 7.04 12.64 8.76
C LEU A 23 7.68 11.93 7.56
N ARG A 24 7.52 10.60 7.46
CA ARG A 24 8.02 9.85 6.31
C ARG A 24 7.28 10.17 5.02
N ALA A 25 5.97 10.36 5.07
CA ALA A 25 5.16 10.74 3.93
C ALA A 25 5.65 12.04 3.29
N ALA A 26 6.09 13.01 4.10
CA ALA A 26 6.68 14.26 3.62
C ALA A 26 8.02 14.10 2.87
N THR A 27 8.64 12.91 2.93
CA THR A 27 9.89 12.59 2.22
C THR A 27 9.67 11.72 0.98
N ILE A 28 8.44 11.32 0.68
CA ILE A 28 8.14 10.47 -0.47
C ILE A 28 8.14 11.33 -1.72
N GLU A 29 9.06 11.04 -2.64
CA GLU A 29 9.13 11.69 -3.95
C GLU A 29 8.05 11.16 -4.90
N LEU A 30 7.75 11.94 -5.93
CA LEU A 30 6.88 11.49 -7.00
C LEU A 30 7.59 10.36 -7.77
N GLY A 31 7.21 9.12 -7.45
CA GLY A 31 7.81 7.90 -8.01
C GLY A 31 7.62 7.75 -9.53
N PRO A 32 8.21 6.70 -10.13
CA PRO A 32 8.21 6.49 -11.58
C PRO A 32 6.79 6.40 -12.16
N LEU A 33 6.62 6.80 -13.42
CA LEU A 33 5.34 6.68 -14.12
C LEU A 33 4.86 5.22 -14.09
N VAL A 34 5.70 4.31 -14.57
CA VAL A 34 5.52 2.85 -14.49
C VAL A 34 5.67 2.41 -13.04
N ARG A 35 4.54 2.02 -12.43
CA ARG A 35 4.45 1.69 -11.00
C ARG A 35 3.68 0.40 -10.81
N GLY A 36 4.39 -0.66 -10.42
CA GLY A 36 3.83 -1.96 -10.07
C GLY A 36 3.80 -2.25 -8.56
N LEU A 37 3.51 -3.50 -8.20
CA LEU A 37 3.57 -3.99 -6.81
C LEU A 37 4.90 -3.66 -6.09
N PRO A 38 6.09 -3.72 -6.74
CA PRO A 38 7.34 -3.29 -6.12
C PRO A 38 7.35 -1.81 -5.67
N HIS A 39 6.69 -0.93 -6.41
CA HIS A 39 6.59 0.49 -6.04
C HIS A 39 5.70 0.68 -4.81
N LEU A 40 4.57 -0.03 -4.74
CA LEU A 40 3.71 -0.03 -3.53
C LEU A 40 4.47 -0.56 -2.30
N CYS A 41 5.25 -1.62 -2.47
CA CYS A 41 6.10 -2.15 -1.40
C CYS A 41 7.18 -1.13 -0.97
N ALA A 42 7.75 -0.37 -1.91
CA ALA A 42 8.71 0.69 -1.61
C ALA A 42 8.08 1.84 -0.81
N ILE A 43 6.86 2.28 -1.18
CA ILE A 43 6.08 3.28 -0.43
C ILE A 43 5.84 2.76 1.00
N HIS A 44 5.35 1.52 1.13
CA HIS A 44 5.10 0.91 2.44
C HIS A 44 6.37 0.84 3.28
N ARG A 45 7.51 0.47 2.67
CA ARG A 45 8.81 0.47 3.35
C ARG A 45 9.15 1.87 3.86
N GLN A 46 9.06 2.89 3.01
CA GLN A 46 9.43 4.25 3.38
C GLN A 46 8.60 4.79 4.55
N LEU A 47 7.30 4.49 4.57
CA LEU A 47 6.39 4.88 5.65
C LEU A 47 6.72 4.19 6.98
N TYR A 48 7.01 2.88 6.96
CA TYR A 48 7.04 2.05 8.16
C TYR A 48 8.42 1.54 8.59
N GLN A 49 9.49 1.84 7.85
CA GLN A 49 10.85 1.31 8.10
C GLN A 49 11.39 1.54 9.51
N ASP A 50 10.97 2.61 10.19
CA ASP A 50 11.41 2.91 11.56
C ASP A 50 10.59 2.18 12.63
N ILE A 51 9.44 1.62 12.26
CA ILE A 51 8.44 1.08 13.19
C ILE A 51 8.42 -0.45 13.13
N PHE A 52 8.49 -1.04 11.94
CA PHE A 52 8.27 -2.48 11.73
C PHE A 52 9.38 -3.12 10.90
N ASP A 53 9.85 -4.30 11.32
CA ASP A 53 10.89 -5.04 10.59
C ASP A 53 10.41 -5.58 9.24
N TRP A 54 9.11 -5.79 9.10
CA TRP A 54 8.46 -6.27 7.88
C TRP A 54 8.05 -5.12 6.94
N ALA A 55 8.52 -3.89 7.18
CA ALA A 55 8.17 -2.76 6.33
C ALA A 55 8.57 -2.99 4.86
N GLY A 56 7.57 -3.03 3.97
CA GLY A 56 7.72 -3.29 2.54
C GLY A 56 7.54 -4.75 2.15
N GLN A 57 7.20 -5.62 3.09
CA GLN A 57 6.88 -7.01 2.84
C GLN A 57 5.37 -7.20 2.66
N LEU A 58 4.98 -8.15 1.82
CA LEU A 58 3.60 -8.59 1.73
C LEU A 58 3.21 -9.31 3.02
N ARG A 59 1.94 -9.19 3.43
CA ARG A 59 1.45 -9.93 4.59
C ARG A 59 1.48 -11.44 4.34
N GLU A 60 1.70 -12.20 5.40
CA GLU A 60 1.76 -13.66 5.39
C GLU A 60 0.55 -14.31 6.09
N VAL A 61 -0.46 -13.50 6.43
CA VAL A 61 -1.67 -13.94 7.12
C VAL A 61 -2.90 -13.35 6.45
N ASP A 62 -4.02 -14.05 6.58
CA ASP A 62 -5.32 -13.53 6.17
C ASP A 62 -5.87 -12.52 7.18
N ILE A 63 -6.55 -11.51 6.65
CA ILE A 63 -7.13 -10.43 7.44
C ILE A 63 -8.57 -10.17 7.02
N TYR A 64 -9.36 -9.67 7.95
CA TYR A 64 -10.79 -9.44 7.82
C TYR A 64 -11.14 -8.04 8.31
N GLN A 65 -12.15 -7.44 7.69
CA GLN A 65 -12.83 -6.26 8.20
C GLN A 65 -14.30 -6.62 8.44
N GLY A 66 -14.68 -6.80 9.71
CA GLY A 66 -15.95 -7.44 10.05
C GLY A 66 -16.00 -8.85 9.47
N ASP A 67 -17.05 -9.15 8.70
CA ASP A 67 -17.23 -10.45 8.03
C ASP A 67 -16.58 -10.51 6.64
N THR A 68 -16.06 -9.39 6.13
CA THR A 68 -15.45 -9.30 4.81
C THR A 68 -13.97 -9.70 4.87
N ARG A 69 -13.59 -10.75 4.15
CA ARG A 69 -12.19 -11.19 4.01
C ARG A 69 -11.50 -10.42 2.88
N PHE A 70 -10.29 -9.95 3.11
CA PHE A 70 -9.42 -9.46 2.04
C PHE A 70 -8.85 -10.63 1.21
N CYS A 71 -8.11 -10.32 0.12
CA CYS A 71 -7.40 -11.31 -0.69
C CYS A 71 -6.69 -12.39 0.16
N HIS A 72 -6.66 -13.65 -0.25
CA HIS A 72 -5.85 -14.63 0.48
C HIS A 72 -4.36 -14.27 0.37
N PHE A 73 -3.61 -14.31 1.48
CA PHE A 73 -2.24 -13.79 1.50
C PHE A 73 -1.32 -14.40 0.43
N ALA A 74 -1.44 -15.70 0.17
CA ALA A 74 -0.67 -16.41 -0.84
C ALA A 74 -1.01 -16.00 -2.28
N TYR A 75 -2.13 -15.29 -2.48
CA TYR A 75 -2.59 -14.85 -3.80
C TYR A 75 -2.35 -13.36 -4.04
N ILE A 76 -1.79 -12.61 -3.07
CA ILE A 76 -1.59 -11.16 -3.21
C ILE A 76 -0.76 -10.85 -4.45
N GLU A 77 0.42 -11.46 -4.58
CA GLU A 77 1.30 -11.20 -5.72
C GLU A 77 0.64 -11.60 -7.04
N LYS A 78 0.01 -12.79 -7.07
CA LYS A 78 -0.69 -13.31 -8.25
C LYS A 78 -1.85 -12.41 -8.71
N GLN A 79 -2.59 -11.82 -7.77
CA GLN A 79 -3.75 -10.98 -8.10
C GLN A 79 -3.38 -9.52 -8.34
N ARG A 80 -2.34 -9.01 -7.66
CA ARG A 80 -1.90 -7.61 -7.81
C ARG A 80 -1.10 -7.38 -9.09
N ASN A 81 -0.25 -8.32 -9.51
CA ASN A 81 0.61 -8.10 -10.68
C ASN A 81 -0.20 -7.85 -11.98
N PRO A 82 -1.24 -8.63 -12.31
CA PRO A 82 -2.06 -8.36 -13.50
C PRO A 82 -2.79 -7.02 -13.41
N LEU A 83 -3.37 -6.69 -12.24
CA LEU A 83 -4.08 -5.43 -12.05
C LEU A 83 -3.16 -4.21 -12.28
N MET A 84 -1.91 -4.29 -11.82
CA MET A 84 -0.94 -3.21 -12.04
C MET A 84 -0.43 -3.17 -13.49
N GLN A 85 -0.38 -4.32 -14.16
CA GLN A 85 -0.06 -4.41 -15.58
C GLN A 85 -1.17 -3.80 -16.44
N ASP A 86 -2.45 -4.04 -16.12
CA ASP A 86 -3.59 -3.41 -16.80
C ASP A 86 -3.51 -1.87 -16.70
N LEU A 87 -3.09 -1.34 -15.54
CA LEU A 87 -2.89 0.10 -15.34
C LEU A 87 -1.72 0.65 -16.18
N GLU A 88 -0.64 -0.13 -16.34
CA GLU A 88 0.50 0.21 -17.18
C GLU A 88 0.13 0.21 -18.68
N GLU A 89 -0.64 -0.77 -19.12
CA GLU A 89 -1.10 -0.91 -20.52
C GLU A 89 -2.09 0.18 -20.93
N GLU A 90 -2.78 0.79 -19.96
CA GLU A 90 -3.71 1.92 -20.16
C GLU A 90 -3.05 3.32 -20.06
N ASP A 91 -1.71 3.38 -20.13
CA ASP A 91 -0.89 4.61 -20.08
C ASP A 91 -1.19 5.50 -18.86
N PHE A 92 -1.53 4.86 -17.72
CA PHE A 92 -1.94 5.53 -16.49
C PHE A 92 -3.07 6.56 -16.68
N HIS A 93 -3.84 6.43 -17.75
CA HIS A 93 -4.92 7.33 -18.15
C HIS A 93 -4.54 8.81 -18.28
N VAL A 94 -3.27 9.12 -18.59
CA VAL A 94 -2.75 10.49 -18.66
C VAL A 94 -3.50 11.37 -19.69
N ALA A 95 -4.16 10.76 -20.68
CA ALA A 95 -4.87 11.46 -21.76
C ALA A 95 -6.42 11.47 -21.66
N GLN A 96 -7.01 10.99 -20.56
CA GLN A 96 -8.48 10.89 -20.44
C GLN A 96 -9.13 12.13 -19.81
N GLY A 97 -10.38 12.39 -20.20
CA GLY A 97 -11.23 13.40 -19.55
C GLY A 97 -11.56 13.00 -18.09
N PRO A 98 -11.88 13.98 -17.23
CA PRO A 98 -12.03 13.77 -15.78
C PRO A 98 -13.04 12.68 -15.40
N ASP A 99 -14.14 12.52 -16.15
CA ASP A 99 -15.17 11.52 -15.84
C ASP A 99 -14.68 10.08 -16.04
N GLN A 100 -13.91 9.83 -17.11
CA GLN A 100 -13.36 8.50 -17.38
C GLN A 100 -12.24 8.16 -16.38
N PHE A 101 -11.43 9.16 -16.01
CA PHE A 101 -10.39 9.00 -15.00
C PHE A 101 -10.98 8.57 -13.64
N VAL A 102 -12.07 9.21 -13.19
CA VAL A 102 -12.72 8.86 -11.90
C VAL A 102 -13.25 7.43 -11.91
N VAL A 103 -13.90 7.00 -12.99
CA VAL A 103 -14.43 5.63 -13.11
C VAL A 103 -13.32 4.59 -13.07
N ARG A 104 -12.21 4.84 -13.79
CA ARG A 104 -11.06 3.93 -13.81
C ARG A 104 -10.35 3.88 -12.47
N LEU A 105 -10.13 5.03 -11.82
CA LEU A 105 -9.52 5.09 -10.49
C LEU A 105 -10.29 4.24 -9.46
N ALA A 106 -11.63 4.36 -9.45
CA ALA A 106 -12.48 3.60 -8.54
C ALA A 106 -12.39 2.07 -8.74
N HIS A 107 -12.13 1.60 -9.96
CA HIS A 107 -11.93 0.18 -10.24
C HIS A 107 -10.67 -0.36 -9.55
N PHE A 108 -9.57 0.39 -9.59
CA PHE A 108 -8.29 0.00 -8.99
C PHE A 108 -8.30 0.11 -7.46
N ASP A 109 -9.07 1.04 -6.88
CA ASP A 109 -9.22 1.19 -5.43
C ASP A 109 -10.08 0.10 -4.78
N SER A 110 -10.96 -0.55 -5.55
CA SER A 110 -11.91 -1.56 -5.06
C SER A 110 -11.39 -3.00 -5.13
N GLY A 111 -10.21 -3.22 -5.72
CA GLY A 111 -9.59 -4.53 -5.99
C GLY A 111 -8.57 -5.01 -4.96
#